data_AF-A0AAW2MHU9-F1
#
_entry.id   AF-A0AAW2MHU9-F1
#
_cell.length_a   1.000
_cell.length_b   1.000
_cell.length_c   1.000
_cell.angle_alpha   90.00
_cell.angle_beta   90.00
_cell.angle_gamma   90.00
#
_symmetry.space_group_name_H-M   'P 1'
#
loop_
_entity.id
_entity.type
_entity.pdbx_description
1 polymer ?
#
loop_
_entity_poly.entity_id
_entity_poly.type
_entity_poly.pdbx_seq_one_letter_code
_entity_poly.pdbx_strand_id
1 'polypeptide(L)'
;MVDVLQETREFHARILSSFWSIYQDEDSEKFKGIKISKDLVEIGGDAIKTNITTLGPLVLPFSEQLLFFSTLVWKILFGNGAKSHPTKPYIPDYKLAFEHFCVHAASKTVLDELQRNLKLSDKNLEASRAALHRFGNTSSSSIWYELAYLEAKERVKKGDRVWQLAFGSGFKCNSVVWKSLRKIKRPSRNPWLDCLDRYPQGDFQA
;
A
#
# COMPACT_ATOMS: atom_id res chain seq x y z
N MET A 1 1.81 -14.35 17.32
CA MET A 1 0.66 -13.44 17.10
C MET A 1 0.56 -13.16 15.61
N VAL A 2 1.68 -12.86 14.96
CA VAL A 2 1.96 -12.99 13.53
C VAL A 2 3.46 -13.32 13.41
N ASP A 3 3.90 -13.88 12.29
CA ASP A 3 5.33 -14.07 11.97
C ASP A 3 5.72 -13.16 10.80
N VAL A 4 6.92 -12.59 10.82
CA VAL A 4 7.43 -11.78 9.70
C VAL A 4 7.96 -12.73 8.65
N LEU A 5 7.33 -12.76 7.48
CA LEU A 5 7.85 -13.53 6.35
C LEU A 5 8.90 -12.75 5.56
N GLN A 6 8.67 -11.44 5.42
CA GLN A 6 9.48 -10.58 4.56
C GLN A 6 9.38 -9.13 5.04
N GLU A 7 10.50 -8.42 5.05
CA GLU A 7 10.54 -6.97 5.17
C GLU A 7 11.36 -6.41 4.01
N THR A 8 10.81 -5.46 3.25
CA THR A 8 11.54 -4.67 2.27
C THR A 8 11.40 -3.20 2.61
N ARG A 9 12.52 -2.49 2.60
CA ARG A 9 12.60 -1.05 2.81
C ARG A 9 13.20 -0.43 1.56
N GLU A 10 12.44 0.41 0.88
CA GLU A 10 12.96 1.17 -0.25
C GLU A 10 12.99 2.66 0.07
N PHE A 11 14.14 3.27 -0.21
CA PHE A 11 14.38 4.69 -0.01
C PHE A 11 14.78 5.34 -1.34
N HIS A 12 13.88 6.12 -1.92
CA HIS A 12 14.15 6.89 -3.14
C HIS A 12 14.78 8.25 -2.78
N ALA A 13 16.00 8.22 -2.25
CA ALA A 13 16.75 9.39 -1.79
C ALA A 13 17.42 10.22 -2.90
N ARG A 14 17.26 9.84 -4.17
CA ARG A 14 18.12 10.32 -5.26
C ARG A 14 17.60 11.52 -6.04
N ILE A 15 16.49 12.14 -5.63
CA ILE A 15 15.93 13.29 -6.32
C ILE A 15 15.77 14.43 -5.32
N LEU A 16 16.31 15.62 -5.64
CA LEU A 16 16.18 16.83 -4.81
C LEU A 16 14.70 17.17 -4.53
N SER A 17 13.79 16.81 -5.43
CA SER A 17 12.34 16.93 -5.24
C SER A 17 11.82 16.08 -4.07
N SER A 18 12.51 15.00 -3.69
CA SER A 18 12.21 14.18 -2.51
C SER A 18 12.40 14.89 -1.18
N PHE A 19 13.33 15.85 -1.13
CA PHE A 19 13.62 16.62 0.07
C PHE A 19 12.60 17.76 0.28
N TRP A 20 12.14 18.37 -0.82
CA TRP A 20 11.18 19.48 -0.80
C TRP A 20 9.70 19.03 -0.85
N SER A 21 9.43 17.73 -0.91
CA SER A 21 8.07 17.21 -1.08
C SER A 21 7.20 17.37 0.16
N ILE A 22 7.81 17.48 1.35
CA ILE A 22 7.15 17.81 2.62
C ILE A 22 8.07 18.77 3.37
N TYR A 23 7.81 20.07 3.25
CA TYR A 23 8.59 21.12 3.92
C TYR A 23 7.63 22.11 4.60
N GLN A 24 8.05 22.67 5.73
CA GLN A 24 7.28 23.66 6.46
C GLN A 24 7.39 25.02 5.77
N ASP A 25 6.33 25.48 5.13
CA ASP A 25 6.30 26.74 4.38
C ASP A 25 5.29 27.70 5.00
N GLU A 26 5.47 29.00 4.78
CA GLU A 26 4.47 30.01 5.13
C GLU A 26 3.50 30.19 3.96
N ASP A 27 2.20 30.17 4.25
CA ASP A 27 1.18 30.46 3.25
C ASP A 27 1.11 31.96 2.91
N SER A 28 0.26 32.33 1.95
CA SER A 28 0.06 33.72 1.53
C SER A 28 -0.47 34.63 2.64
N GLU A 29 -0.98 34.06 3.73
CA GLU A 29 -1.49 34.77 4.91
C GLU A 29 -0.48 34.79 6.07
N LYS A 30 0.76 34.32 5.82
CA LYS A 30 1.88 34.20 6.78
C LYS A 30 1.65 33.18 7.90
N PHE A 31 0.75 32.22 7.71
CA PHE A 31 0.63 31.10 8.64
C PHE A 31 1.63 30.00 8.24
N LYS A 32 2.41 29.54 9.21
CA LYS A 32 3.31 28.39 9.04
C LYS A 32 2.50 27.10 8.90
N GLY A 33 2.60 26.45 7.75
CA GLY A 33 1.98 25.17 7.45
C GLY A 33 2.98 24.16 6.92
N ILE A 34 2.51 22.95 6.59
CA ILE A 34 3.29 21.92 5.90
C ILE A 34 2.85 21.91 4.44
N LYS A 35 3.77 22.22 3.53
CA LYS A 35 3.55 22.20 2.09
C LYS A 35 3.91 20.85 1.53
N ILE A 36 2.98 20.27 0.77
CA ILE A 36 3.13 18.98 0.12
C ILE A 36 3.17 19.18 -1.40
N SER A 37 4.27 18.81 -2.07
CA SER A 37 4.40 18.97 -3.53
C SER A 37 3.49 18.01 -4.31
N LYS A 38 2.99 18.43 -5.49
CA LYS A 38 2.22 17.55 -6.40
C LYS A 38 3.06 16.41 -6.98
N ASP A 39 4.38 16.60 -7.04
CA ASP A 39 5.35 15.57 -7.40
C ASP A 39 5.34 14.40 -6.40
N LEU A 40 4.69 14.56 -5.23
CA LEU A 40 4.48 13.50 -4.22
C LEU A 40 3.68 12.31 -4.76
N VAL A 41 2.73 12.55 -5.64
CA VAL A 41 1.88 11.48 -6.17
C VAL A 41 2.62 10.71 -7.27
N GLU A 42 3.33 11.42 -8.15
CA GLU A 42 4.07 10.83 -9.28
C GLU A 42 5.33 10.07 -8.83
N ILE A 43 6.18 10.70 -8.02
CA ILE A 43 7.40 10.06 -7.47
C ILE A 43 7.00 8.95 -6.46
N GLY A 44 5.89 9.14 -5.76
CA GLY A 44 5.30 8.11 -4.89
C GLY A 44 4.90 6.87 -5.69
N GLY A 45 4.21 7.06 -6.83
CA GLY A 45 3.81 5.99 -7.74
C GLY A 45 4.97 5.17 -8.27
N ASP A 46 6.09 5.82 -8.62
CA ASP A 46 7.30 5.13 -9.07
C ASP A 46 8.00 4.38 -7.92
N ALA A 47 8.12 4.98 -6.73
CA ALA A 47 8.66 4.30 -5.56
C ALA A 47 7.81 3.10 -5.12
N ILE A 48 6.48 3.22 -5.25
CA ILE A 48 5.51 2.14 -5.08
C ILE A 48 5.82 1.02 -6.06
N LYS A 49 5.94 1.36 -7.35
CA LYS A 49 6.19 0.40 -8.42
C LYS A 49 7.52 -0.33 -8.24
N THR A 50 8.58 0.36 -7.84
CA THR A 50 9.88 -0.25 -7.53
C THR A 50 9.76 -1.21 -6.35
N ASN A 51 9.18 -0.79 -5.23
CA ASN A 51 9.06 -1.64 -4.03
C ASN A 51 8.22 -2.89 -4.29
N ILE A 52 7.15 -2.72 -5.07
CA ILE A 52 6.30 -3.80 -5.54
C ILE A 52 7.07 -4.76 -6.45
N THR A 53 7.86 -4.23 -7.40
CA THR A 53 8.68 -5.04 -8.31
C THR A 53 9.75 -5.83 -7.56
N THR A 54 10.32 -5.25 -6.50
CA THR A 54 11.29 -5.92 -5.62
C THR A 54 10.61 -6.98 -4.74
N LEU A 55 9.40 -6.71 -4.26
CA LEU A 55 8.63 -7.65 -3.43
C LEU A 55 8.09 -8.83 -4.24
N GLY A 56 7.74 -8.63 -5.52
CA GLY A 56 7.13 -9.62 -6.39
C GLY A 56 7.84 -10.99 -6.41
N PRO A 57 9.15 -11.06 -6.73
CA PRO A 57 9.94 -12.30 -6.72
C PRO A 57 10.03 -13.01 -5.36
N LEU A 58 9.70 -12.31 -4.27
CA LEU A 58 9.82 -12.84 -2.92
C LEU A 58 8.50 -13.44 -2.41
N VAL A 59 7.37 -12.96 -2.93
CA VAL A 59 6.03 -13.26 -2.39
C VAL A 59 5.07 -13.92 -3.38
N LEU A 60 5.31 -13.75 -4.69
CA LEU A 60 4.45 -14.31 -5.73
C LEU A 60 4.79 -15.78 -6.01
N PRO A 61 3.81 -16.61 -6.39
CA PRO A 61 4.07 -17.99 -6.81
C PRO A 61 4.94 -18.02 -8.09
N PHE A 62 5.75 -19.07 -8.24
CA PHE A 62 6.69 -19.23 -9.35
C PHE A 62 6.06 -19.04 -10.75
N SER A 63 4.79 -19.39 -10.94
CA SER A 63 4.07 -19.21 -12.20
C SER A 63 3.91 -17.74 -12.58
N GLU A 64 3.60 -16.87 -11.61
CA GLU A 64 3.46 -15.43 -11.80
C GLU A 64 4.82 -14.77 -12.00
N GLN A 65 5.85 -15.26 -11.28
CA GLN A 65 7.23 -14.82 -11.49
C GLN A 65 7.68 -15.11 -12.92
N LEU A 66 7.40 -16.30 -13.46
CA LEU A 66 7.77 -16.67 -14.82
C LEU A 66 7.06 -15.79 -15.88
N LEU A 67 5.79 -15.43 -15.64
CA LEU A 67 5.06 -14.50 -16.50
C LEU A 67 5.67 -13.09 -16.46
N PHE A 68 5.93 -12.56 -15.27
CA PHE A 68 6.55 -11.25 -15.13
C PHE A 68 7.96 -11.21 -15.77
N PHE A 69 8.81 -12.20 -15.47
CA PHE A 69 10.15 -12.29 -16.04
C PHE A 69 10.13 -12.49 -17.56
N SER A 70 9.22 -13.32 -18.10
CA SER A 70 9.13 -13.50 -19.55
C SER A 70 8.69 -12.22 -20.27
N THR A 71 7.77 -11.44 -19.71
CA THR A 71 7.39 -10.13 -20.28
C THR A 71 8.54 -9.11 -20.19
N LEU A 72 9.33 -9.14 -19.13
CA LEU A 72 10.50 -8.27 -18.98
C LEU A 72 11.61 -8.65 -19.98
N VAL A 73 11.91 -9.94 -20.12
CA VAL A 73 12.87 -10.46 -21.09
C VAL A 73 12.41 -10.18 -22.52
N TRP A 74 11.13 -10.39 -22.83
CA TRP A 74 10.56 -10.04 -24.14
C TRP A 74 10.74 -8.55 -24.44
N LYS A 75 10.46 -7.68 -23.47
CA LYS A 75 10.66 -6.24 -23.64
C LYS A 75 12.13 -5.87 -23.89
N ILE A 76 13.07 -6.53 -23.22
CA ILE A 76 14.51 -6.29 -23.42
C ILE A 76 14.97 -6.81 -24.78
N LEU A 77 14.52 -7.99 -25.20
CA LEU A 77 14.95 -8.63 -26.45
C LEU A 77 14.28 -8.05 -27.71
N PHE A 78 13.01 -7.65 -27.62
CA PHE A 78 12.22 -7.18 -28.77
C PHE A 78 11.89 -5.67 -28.74
N GLY A 79 12.32 -4.95 -27.69
CA GLY A 79 11.98 -3.54 -27.47
C GLY A 79 12.67 -2.51 -28.37
N ASN A 80 13.67 -2.90 -29.18
CA ASN A 80 14.43 -1.97 -30.03
C ASN A 80 13.98 -1.93 -31.50
N GLY A 81 13.00 -2.74 -31.92
CA GLY A 81 12.75 -2.95 -33.36
C GLY A 81 11.31 -2.95 -33.88
N ALA A 82 10.28 -3.01 -33.04
CA ALA A 82 8.92 -3.21 -33.53
C ALA A 82 7.93 -2.16 -33.01
N LYS A 83 7.35 -1.42 -33.96
CA LYS A 83 6.05 -0.76 -33.84
C LYS A 83 5.00 -1.78 -33.35
N SER A 84 4.88 -1.93 -32.05
CA SER A 84 3.82 -2.69 -31.41
C SER A 84 3.31 -1.86 -30.26
N HIS A 85 1.99 -1.82 -30.12
CA HIS A 85 1.24 -1.02 -29.14
C HIS A 85 1.92 -0.97 -27.77
N PRO A 86 1.77 0.12 -27.00
CA PRO A 86 2.32 0.22 -25.65
C PRO A 86 1.65 -0.85 -24.79
N THR A 87 2.25 -2.04 -24.72
CA THR A 87 1.83 -3.09 -23.83
C THR A 87 2.18 -2.58 -22.44
N LYS A 88 1.15 -2.10 -21.73
CA LYS A 88 1.27 -1.64 -20.35
C LYS A 88 2.08 -2.70 -19.58
N PRO A 89 3.12 -2.31 -18.82
CA PRO A 89 3.94 -3.26 -18.08
C PRO A 89 3.02 -4.18 -17.26
N TYR A 90 3.26 -5.49 -17.33
CA TYR A 90 2.47 -6.48 -16.63
C TYR A 90 2.54 -6.17 -15.13
N ILE A 91 1.40 -5.86 -14.53
CA ILE A 91 1.27 -5.65 -13.08
C ILE A 91 0.90 -7.02 -12.50
N PRO A 92 1.80 -7.65 -11.70
CA PRO A 92 1.50 -8.94 -11.10
C PRO A 92 0.25 -8.87 -10.22
N ASP A 93 -0.51 -9.96 -10.16
CA ASP A 93 -1.69 -9.99 -9.30
C ASP A 93 -1.30 -10.29 -7.85
N TYR A 94 -1.08 -9.22 -7.07
CA TYR A 94 -0.76 -9.31 -5.65
C TYR A 94 -1.89 -9.90 -4.79
N LYS A 95 -3.12 -9.98 -5.31
CA LYS A 95 -4.23 -10.67 -4.61
C LYS A 95 -4.00 -12.19 -4.52
N LEU A 96 -3.09 -12.73 -5.34
CA LEU A 96 -2.67 -14.14 -5.24
C LEU A 96 -1.62 -14.36 -4.13
N ALA A 97 -0.84 -13.32 -3.81
CA ALA A 97 0.19 -13.38 -2.78
C ALA A 97 -0.34 -13.07 -1.38
N PHE A 98 -1.39 -12.26 -1.27
CA PHE A 98 -1.89 -11.76 0.02
C PHE A 98 -3.40 -11.84 0.14
N GLU A 99 -3.86 -12.34 1.28
CA GLU A 99 -5.28 -12.42 1.63
C GLU A 99 -5.80 -11.10 2.20
N HIS A 100 -4.94 -10.32 2.87
CA HIS A 100 -5.31 -9.05 3.50
C HIS A 100 -4.30 -7.95 3.21
N PHE A 101 -4.81 -6.72 3.10
CA PHE A 101 -4.03 -5.53 2.78
C PHE A 101 -4.24 -4.47 3.86
N CYS A 102 -3.14 -3.89 4.35
CA CYS A 102 -3.12 -2.73 5.24
C CYS A 102 -2.21 -1.68 4.61
N VAL A 103 -2.80 -0.68 3.99
CA VAL A 103 -2.12 0.39 3.26
C VAL A 103 -2.23 1.69 4.05
N HIS A 104 -1.17 2.03 4.77
CA HIS A 104 -1.06 3.33 5.41
C HIS A 104 -0.80 4.40 4.36
N ALA A 105 -1.79 5.27 4.18
CA ALA A 105 -1.70 6.44 3.30
C ALA A 105 -2.08 7.72 4.04
N ALA A 106 -1.44 8.83 3.65
CA ALA A 106 -1.71 10.13 4.24
C ALA A 106 -3.07 10.72 3.82
N SER A 107 -3.61 10.32 2.67
CA SER A 107 -4.85 10.86 2.11
C SER A 107 -5.60 9.82 1.28
N LYS A 108 -6.88 10.10 1.03
CA LYS A 108 -7.75 9.31 0.16
C LYS A 108 -7.19 9.20 -1.26
N THR A 109 -6.66 10.29 -1.81
CA THR A 109 -6.07 10.33 -3.16
C THR A 109 -4.94 9.32 -3.33
N VAL A 110 -4.10 9.16 -2.28
CA VAL A 110 -3.00 8.18 -2.30
C VAL A 110 -3.54 6.75 -2.25
N LEU A 111 -4.60 6.49 -1.47
CA LEU A 111 -5.29 5.17 -1.47
C LEU A 111 -5.90 4.85 -2.83
N ASP A 112 -6.56 5.83 -3.47
CA ASP A 112 -7.21 5.64 -4.78
C ASP A 112 -6.16 5.36 -5.88
N GLU A 113 -5.03 6.05 -5.83
CA GLU A 113 -3.92 5.83 -6.75
C GLU A 113 -3.31 4.43 -6.57
N LEU A 114 -3.10 4.01 -5.32
CA LEU A 114 -2.67 2.65 -5.01
C LEU A 114 -3.67 1.59 -5.46
N GLN A 115 -4.96 1.83 -5.26
CA GLN A 115 -6.02 0.94 -5.72
C GLN A 115 -5.94 0.72 -7.24
N ARG A 116 -5.78 1.80 -8.01
CA ARG A 116 -5.64 1.75 -9.47
C ARG A 116 -4.37 1.03 -9.90
N ASN A 117 -3.23 1.39 -9.31
CA ASN A 117 -1.93 0.85 -9.69
C ASN A 117 -1.78 -0.64 -9.36
N LEU A 118 -2.32 -1.09 -8.24
CA LEU A 118 -2.28 -2.50 -7.79
C LEU A 118 -3.52 -3.31 -8.21
N LYS A 119 -4.52 -2.68 -8.86
CA LYS A 119 -5.81 -3.30 -9.21
C LYS A 119 -6.49 -3.97 -8.02
N LEU A 120 -6.43 -3.32 -6.86
CA LEU A 120 -7.06 -3.79 -5.62
C LEU A 120 -8.57 -3.55 -5.66
N SER A 121 -9.33 -4.41 -5.00
CA SER A 121 -10.77 -4.23 -4.82
C SER A 121 -11.06 -3.30 -3.64
N ASP A 122 -12.26 -2.73 -3.58
CA ASP A 122 -12.69 -1.90 -2.44
C ASP A 122 -12.64 -2.67 -1.12
N LYS A 123 -12.91 -3.97 -1.17
CA LYS A 123 -12.81 -4.86 0.00
C LYS A 123 -11.39 -4.94 0.56
N ASN A 124 -10.37 -4.91 -0.31
CA ASN A 124 -8.97 -4.95 0.11
C ASN A 124 -8.57 -3.65 0.83
N LEU A 125 -9.08 -2.50 0.39
CA LEU A 125 -8.80 -1.20 1.00
C LEU A 125 -9.80 -0.78 2.08
N GLU A 126 -10.81 -1.61 2.38
CA GLU A 126 -11.83 -1.30 3.38
C GLU A 126 -11.22 -0.93 4.73
N ALA A 127 -10.20 -1.68 5.18
CA ALA A 127 -9.52 -1.44 6.45
C ALA A 127 -8.83 -0.07 6.47
N SER A 128 -8.06 0.22 5.42
CA SER A 128 -7.32 1.48 5.23
C SER A 128 -8.25 2.68 5.12
N ARG A 129 -9.35 2.55 4.36
CA ARG A 129 -10.36 3.60 4.24
C ARG A 129 -11.14 3.82 5.54
N ALA A 130 -11.50 2.75 6.24
CA ALA A 130 -12.16 2.84 7.54
C ALA A 130 -11.27 3.55 8.56
N ALA A 131 -9.98 3.16 8.66
CA ALA A 131 -9.01 3.76 9.57
C ALA A 131 -8.81 5.25 9.27
N LEU A 132 -8.61 5.60 8.00
CA LEU A 132 -8.47 6.98 7.56
C LEU A 132 -9.74 7.81 7.85
N HIS A 133 -10.93 7.24 7.62
CA HIS A 133 -12.19 7.92 7.91
C HIS A 133 -12.40 8.16 9.41
N ARG A 134 -12.11 7.16 10.25
CA ARG A 134 -12.37 7.23 11.69
C ARG A 134 -11.34 8.05 12.46
N PHE A 135 -10.07 7.78 12.21
CA PHE A 135 -8.97 8.27 13.03
C PHE A 135 -8.12 9.32 12.30
N GLY A 136 -8.35 9.51 11.00
CA GLY A 136 -7.48 10.32 10.17
C GLY A 136 -6.10 9.68 10.01
N ASN A 137 -5.14 10.50 9.58
CA ASN A 137 -3.74 10.10 9.52
C ASN A 137 -3.11 10.21 10.93
N THR A 138 -3.01 9.08 11.63
CA THR A 138 -2.34 8.98 12.93
C THR A 138 -0.84 8.62 12.78
N SER A 139 -0.25 9.05 11.67
CA SER A 139 1.12 8.74 11.26
C SER A 139 1.36 7.22 11.24
N SER A 140 2.55 6.77 11.64
CA SER A 140 2.98 5.36 11.65
C SER A 140 2.04 4.40 12.39
N SER A 141 1.22 4.89 13.33
CA SER A 141 0.28 4.05 14.07
C SER A 141 -0.97 3.65 13.27
N SER A 142 -1.27 4.36 12.17
CA SER A 142 -2.47 4.11 11.34
C SER A 142 -2.57 2.67 10.87
N ILE A 143 -1.43 2.07 10.47
CA ILE A 143 -1.40 0.71 9.94
C ILE A 143 -1.81 -0.37 10.96
N TRP A 144 -1.65 -0.07 12.25
CA TRP A 144 -2.09 -0.96 13.32
C TRP A 144 -3.60 -0.84 13.58
N TYR A 145 -4.19 0.35 13.38
CA TYR A 145 -5.64 0.50 13.40
C TYR A 145 -6.28 -0.28 12.24
N GLU A 146 -5.64 -0.33 11.07
CA GLU A 146 -6.10 -1.13 9.94
C GLU A 146 -6.04 -2.63 10.23
N LEU A 147 -4.93 -3.11 10.81
CA LEU A 147 -4.82 -4.50 11.23
C LEU A 147 -5.86 -4.83 12.31
N ALA A 148 -6.00 -3.97 13.32
CA ALA A 148 -7.00 -4.12 14.37
C ALA A 148 -8.43 -4.17 13.82
N TYR A 149 -8.73 -3.45 12.73
CA TYR A 149 -10.02 -3.52 12.05
C TYR A 149 -10.28 -4.91 11.46
N LEU A 150 -9.28 -5.49 10.77
CA LEU A 150 -9.36 -6.83 10.20
C LEU A 150 -9.52 -7.91 11.28
N GLU A 151 -8.81 -7.75 12.40
CA GLU A 151 -8.94 -8.63 13.57
C GLU A 151 -10.32 -8.50 14.23
N ALA A 152 -10.84 -7.28 14.38
CA ALA A 152 -12.16 -7.04 14.98
C ALA A 152 -13.29 -7.65 14.14
N LYS A 153 -13.16 -7.64 12.81
CA LYS A 153 -14.08 -8.32 11.89
C LYS A 153 -13.83 -9.81 11.75
N GLU A 154 -12.89 -10.38 12.52
CA GLU A 154 -12.52 -11.80 12.48
C GLU A 154 -12.16 -12.31 11.07
N ARG A 155 -11.61 -11.42 10.22
CA ARG A 155 -11.29 -11.74 8.82
C ARG A 155 -9.99 -12.53 8.70
N VAL A 156 -9.05 -12.33 9.62
CA VAL A 156 -7.72 -12.95 9.60
C VAL A 156 -7.77 -14.38 10.16
N LYS A 157 -7.58 -15.37 9.28
CA LYS A 157 -7.52 -16.79 9.64
C LYS A 157 -6.08 -17.25 9.85
N LYS A 158 -5.91 -18.48 10.36
CA LYS A 158 -4.60 -19.11 10.49
C LYS A 158 -4.05 -19.39 9.08
N GLY A 159 -2.83 -18.97 8.80
CA GLY A 159 -2.14 -19.17 7.53
C GLY A 159 -2.23 -17.97 6.58
N ASP A 160 -3.20 -17.08 6.80
CA ASP A 160 -3.39 -15.88 5.98
C ASP A 160 -2.17 -14.97 6.03
N ARG A 161 -1.87 -14.34 4.90
CA ARG A 161 -0.80 -13.36 4.74
C ARG A 161 -1.41 -11.96 4.71
N VAL A 162 -0.85 -11.08 5.54
CA VAL A 162 -1.22 -9.68 5.61
C VAL A 162 -0.05 -8.86 5.08
N TRP A 163 -0.29 -8.08 4.05
CA TRP A 163 0.69 -7.13 3.55
C TRP A 163 0.44 -5.74 4.13
N GLN A 164 1.44 -5.25 4.86
CA GLN A 164 1.51 -3.90 5.36
C GLN A 164 2.37 -3.05 4.45
N LEU A 165 1.79 -1.98 3.91
CA LEU A 165 2.46 -1.02 3.05
C LEU A 165 2.34 0.36 3.69
N ALA A 166 3.47 1.04 3.91
CA ALA A 166 3.50 2.34 4.55
C ALA A 166 4.38 3.34 3.79
N PHE A 167 3.88 4.58 3.71
CA PHE A 167 4.61 5.71 3.13
C PHE A 167 5.07 6.67 4.23
N GLY A 168 6.37 7.00 4.21
CA GLY A 168 6.98 7.97 5.12
C GLY A 168 7.48 9.22 4.39
N SER A 169 7.86 10.24 5.17
CA SER A 169 8.50 11.44 4.65
C SER A 169 9.77 11.12 3.87
N GLY A 170 10.02 11.89 2.79
CA GLY A 170 11.14 11.66 1.88
C GLY A 170 10.97 10.47 0.94
N PHE A 171 9.72 10.12 0.58
CA PHE A 171 9.38 9.01 -0.32
C PHE A 171 9.94 7.65 0.10
N LYS A 172 9.86 7.36 1.40
CA LYS A 172 10.15 6.04 1.94
C LYS A 172 8.93 5.16 1.76
N CYS A 173 9.12 4.01 1.11
CA CYS A 173 8.10 3.01 0.93
C CYS A 173 8.56 1.75 1.68
N ASN A 174 7.82 1.37 2.72
CA ASN A 174 8.12 0.18 3.51
C ASN A 174 7.03 -0.86 3.31
N SER A 175 7.45 -2.08 3.01
CA SER A 175 6.57 -3.24 2.89
C SER A 175 6.96 -4.30 3.91
N VAL A 176 5.97 -4.79 4.66
CA VAL A 176 6.14 -5.93 5.57
C VAL A 176 5.06 -6.95 5.29
N VAL A 177 5.44 -8.21 5.16
CA VAL A 177 4.51 -9.32 4.97
C VAL A 177 4.48 -10.16 6.23
N TRP A 178 3.28 -10.29 6.78
CA TRP A 178 3.02 -11.05 7.99
C TRP A 178 2.28 -12.33 7.64
N LYS A 179 2.59 -13.43 8.32
CA LYS A 179 1.78 -14.65 8.31
C LYS A 179 1.08 -14.84 9.64
N SER A 180 -0.23 -15.06 9.58
CA SER A 180 -1.02 -15.39 10.75
C SER A 180 -0.72 -16.81 11.23
N LEU A 181 -0.10 -16.95 12.40
CA LEU A 181 0.25 -18.25 12.98
C LEU A 181 -0.93 -18.97 13.65
N ARG A 182 -2.00 -18.23 13.97
CA ARG A 182 -3.18 -18.75 14.67
C ARG A 182 -4.43 -18.04 14.17
N LYS A 183 -5.59 -18.68 14.30
CA LYS A 183 -6.86 -18.02 13.99
C LYS A 183 -7.05 -16.87 15.00
N ILE A 184 -7.23 -15.65 14.50
CA ILE A 184 -7.50 -14.50 15.36
C ILE A 184 -9.00 -14.46 15.63
N LYS A 185 -9.37 -14.58 16.91
CA LYS A 185 -10.73 -14.35 17.40
C LYS A 185 -10.89 -12.87 17.72
N ARG A 186 -12.13 -12.37 17.70
CA ARG A 186 -12.44 -10.99 18.06
C ARG A 186 -11.80 -10.64 19.41
N PRO A 187 -10.87 -9.66 19.46
CA PRO A 187 -10.20 -9.31 20.70
C PRO A 187 -11.19 -8.70 21.70
N SER A 188 -10.99 -8.95 23.01
CA SER A 188 -11.81 -8.34 24.06
C SER A 188 -11.56 -6.84 24.22
N ARG A 189 -10.38 -6.35 23.80
CA ARG A 189 -10.02 -4.94 23.73
C ARG A 189 -9.56 -4.62 22.32
N ASN A 190 -10.32 -3.81 21.60
CA ASN A 190 -9.97 -3.36 20.26
C ASN A 190 -10.65 -1.99 19.98
N PRO A 191 -9.95 -1.04 19.35
CA PRO A 191 -10.44 0.32 19.13
C PRO A 191 -11.67 0.42 18.21
N TRP A 192 -12.07 -0.68 17.58
CA TRP A 192 -13.22 -0.75 16.66
C TRP A 192 -14.48 -1.33 17.27
N LEU A 193 -14.43 -1.96 18.45
CA LEU A 193 -15.55 -2.77 18.98
C LEU A 193 -16.86 -2.00 19.15
N ASP A 194 -16.75 -0.73 19.51
CA ASP A 194 -17.86 0.18 19.76
C ASP A 194 -18.63 0.57 18.49
N CYS A 195 -18.02 0.40 17.32
CA CYS A 195 -18.59 0.96 16.10
C CYS A 195 -18.32 0.15 14.82
N LEU A 196 -17.85 -1.09 14.98
CA LEU A 196 -17.50 -2.01 13.90
C LEU A 196 -18.61 -2.16 12.86
N ASP A 197 -19.87 -2.23 13.34
CA ASP A 197 -21.05 -2.48 12.51
C ASP A 197 -21.44 -1.28 11.63
N ARG A 198 -20.88 -0.08 11.89
CA ARG A 198 -21.08 1.11 11.05
C ARG A 198 -20.22 1.11 9.79
N TYR A 199 -19.29 0.16 9.64
CA TYR A 199 -18.37 0.10 8.51
C TYR A 199 -18.60 -1.17 7.67
N PRO A 200 -18.46 -1.10 6.33
CA PRO A 200 -18.07 0.08 5.54
C PRO A 200 -19.17 1.14 5.49
N GLN A 201 -18.80 2.42 5.63
CA GLN A 201 -19.72 3.51 5.30
C GLN A 201 -19.80 3.64 3.78
N GLY A 202 -20.99 3.84 3.22
CA GLY A 202 -21.22 3.89 1.76
C GLY A 202 -20.44 4.99 1.04
N ASP A 203 -19.99 6.01 1.77
CA ASP A 203 -19.41 7.25 1.21
C ASP A 203 -17.89 7.17 0.94
N PHE A 204 -17.36 6.00 0.61
CA PHE A 204 -15.98 5.93 0.10
C PHE A 204 -15.84 6.50 -1.32
N GLN A 205 -16.94 6.93 -1.97
CA GLN A 205 -17.01 7.31 -3.39
C GLN A 205 -17.07 8.81 -3.74
N ALA A 206 -17.06 9.75 -2.79
CA ALA A 206 -17.02 11.19 -3.13
C ALA A 206 -15.61 11.76 -3.29
#